data_AF-A0A558C4Y2-F1
#
_entry.id   AF-A0A558C4Y2-F1
#
_cell.length_a   1.000
_cell.length_b   1.000
_cell.length_c   1.000
_cell.angle_alpha   90.00
_cell.angle_beta   90.00
_cell.angle_gamma   90.00
#
_symmetry.space_group_name_H-M   'P 1'
#
loop_
_entity.id
_entity.type
_entity.pdbx_description
1 polymer ?
#
loop_
_entity_poly.entity_id
_entity_poly.type
_entity_poly.pdbx_seq_one_letter_code
_entity_poly.pdbx_strand_id
1 'polypeptide(L)'
;MPSLGEVIAQLHVALQLIGNARAHLTDANSLLDESSQLFTQVWQTSPNPLAAQTLAAVSEAQQAIADRHQGLESATNAVQGYLQGLGADSTAASPPQGN
;
A
#
# COMPACT_ATOMS: atom_id res chain seq x y z
N MET A 1 -9.77 1.79 -31.49
CA MET A 1 -9.92 2.65 -30.30
C MET A 1 -10.81 1.89 -29.31
N PRO A 2 -10.45 1.81 -28.02
CA PRO A 2 -11.32 1.21 -27.03
C PRO A 2 -12.63 2.00 -26.94
N SER A 3 -13.73 1.29 -26.75
CA SER A 3 -15.04 1.85 -26.44
C SER A 3 -15.04 2.49 -25.04
N LEU A 4 -16.01 3.38 -24.79
CA LEU A 4 -16.20 3.98 -23.48
C LEU A 4 -16.41 2.92 -22.38
N GLY A 5 -17.14 1.85 -22.67
CA GLY A 5 -17.35 0.73 -21.75
C GLY A 5 -16.06 -0.02 -21.41
N GLU A 6 -15.17 -0.24 -22.38
CA GLU A 6 -13.85 -0.85 -22.14
C GLU A 6 -12.95 0.05 -21.30
N VAL A 7 -12.99 1.37 -21.51
CA VAL A 7 -12.23 2.33 -20.69
C VAL A 7 -12.72 2.30 -19.24
N ILE A 8 -14.04 2.32 -19.01
CA ILE A 8 -14.63 2.24 -17.65
C ILE A 8 -14.21 0.94 -16.97
N ALA A 9 -14.30 -0.20 -17.67
CA ALA A 9 -13.89 -1.49 -17.11
C ALA A 9 -12.40 -1.52 -16.73
N GLN A 10 -11.52 -0.96 -17.56
CA GLN A 10 -10.09 -0.87 -17.27
C GLN A 10 -9.80 -0.01 -16.03
N LEU A 11 -10.54 1.07 -15.83
CA LEU A 11 -10.40 1.94 -14.66
C LEU A 11 -10.87 1.25 -13.37
N HIS A 12 -11.93 0.44 -13.42
CA HIS A 12 -12.33 -0.39 -12.28
C HIS A 12 -11.27 -1.44 -11.93
N VAL A 13 -10.66 -2.09 -12.93
CA VAL A 13 -9.53 -2.99 -12.72
C VAL A 13 -8.34 -2.25 -12.09
N ALA A 14 -8.03 -1.04 -12.55
CA ALA A 14 -6.98 -0.22 -11.96
C ALA A 14 -7.26 0.09 -10.48
N LEU A 15 -8.49 0.46 -10.12
CA LEU A 15 -8.88 0.68 -8.73
C LEU A 15 -8.73 -0.58 -7.86
N GLN A 16 -9.10 -1.75 -8.37
CA GLN A 16 -8.91 -3.03 -7.67
C GLN A 16 -7.42 -3.33 -7.43
N LEU A 17 -6.58 -3.13 -8.45
CA LEU A 17 -5.13 -3.32 -8.31
C LEU A 17 -4.51 -2.34 -7.30
N ILE A 18 -4.96 -1.08 -7.29
CA ILE A 18 -4.54 -0.10 -6.29
C ILE A 18 -4.98 -0.54 -4.88
N GLY A 19 -6.21 -1.04 -4.71
CA GLY A 19 -6.71 -1.57 -3.45
C GLY A 19 -5.86 -2.74 -2.93
N ASN A 20 -5.54 -3.70 -3.79
CA ASN A 20 -4.69 -4.85 -3.45
C ASN A 20 -3.26 -4.40 -3.09
N ALA A 21 -2.69 -3.46 -3.85
CA ALA A 21 -1.37 -2.91 -3.54
C ALA A 21 -1.34 -2.22 -2.16
N ARG A 22 -2.42 -1.51 -1.78
CA ARG A 22 -2.54 -0.91 -0.45
C ARG A 22 -2.61 -1.98 0.65
N ALA A 23 -3.37 -3.05 0.46
CA ALA A 23 -3.42 -4.17 1.40
C ALA A 23 -2.04 -4.79 1.63
N HIS A 24 -1.30 -5.09 0.54
CA HIS A 24 0.05 -5.63 0.64
C HIS A 24 1.05 -4.69 1.34
N LEU A 25 0.91 -3.38 1.14
CA LEU A 25 1.74 -2.40 1.85
C LEU A 25 1.44 -2.36 3.35
N THR A 26 0.16 -2.49 3.74
CA THR A 26 -0.24 -2.60 5.15
C THR A 26 0.36 -3.86 5.79
N ASP A 27 0.26 -5.01 5.11
CA ASP A 27 0.82 -6.27 5.60
C ASP A 27 2.35 -6.18 5.75
N ALA A 28 3.03 -5.62 4.73
CA ALA A 28 4.46 -5.40 4.77
C ALA A 28 4.88 -4.49 5.93
N ASN A 29 4.11 -3.43 6.20
CA ASN A 29 4.37 -2.53 7.32
C ASN A 29 4.20 -3.23 8.67
N SER A 30 3.20 -4.10 8.83
CA SER A 30 3.00 -4.91 10.03
C SER A 30 4.19 -5.83 10.28
N LEU A 31 4.65 -6.53 9.24
CA LEU A 31 5.81 -7.43 9.31
C LEU A 31 7.12 -6.69 9.66
N LEU A 32 7.29 -5.47 9.14
CA LEU A 32 8.42 -4.62 9.50
C LEU A 32 8.35 -4.16 10.95
N ASP A 33 7.16 -3.82 11.46
CA ASP A 33 6.97 -3.46 12.87
C ASP A 33 7.29 -4.62 13.81
N GLU A 34 6.75 -5.81 13.52
CA GLU A 34 7.05 -7.04 14.26
C GLU A 34 8.56 -7.35 14.23
N SER A 35 9.19 -7.23 13.07
CA SER A 35 10.64 -7.42 12.93
C SER A 35 11.42 -6.41 13.78
N SER A 36 11.04 -5.13 13.77
CA SER A 36 11.66 -4.07 14.56
C SER A 36 11.59 -4.36 16.07
N GLN A 37 10.44 -4.83 16.55
CA GLN A 37 10.24 -5.21 17.94
C GLN A 37 11.13 -6.41 18.34
N LEU A 38 11.18 -7.45 17.51
CA LEU A 38 12.05 -8.61 17.73
C LEU A 38 13.54 -8.22 17.71
N PHE A 39 13.95 -7.38 16.77
CA PHE A 39 15.30 -6.81 16.70
C PHE A 39 15.63 -5.95 17.91
N THR A 40 14.67 -5.22 18.46
CA THR A 40 14.90 -4.44 19.67
C THR A 40 15.08 -5.36 20.88
N GLN A 41 14.23 -6.38 21.03
CA GLN A 41 14.27 -7.30 22.18
C GLN A 41 15.56 -8.13 22.24
N VAL A 42 16.00 -8.71 21.12
CA VAL A 42 17.18 -9.59 21.13
C VAL A 42 18.48 -8.79 21.33
N TRP A 43 18.56 -7.56 20.81
CA TRP A 43 19.79 -6.76 20.86
C TRP A 43 19.85 -5.75 22.01
N GLN A 44 18.77 -5.53 22.75
CA GLN A 44 18.78 -4.81 24.03
C GLN A 44 19.74 -5.44 25.06
N THR A 45 19.95 -6.76 24.99
CA THR A 45 20.84 -7.49 25.93
C THR A 45 22.29 -7.60 25.45
N SER A 46 22.58 -7.22 24.20
CA SER A 46 23.94 -7.20 23.64
C SER A 46 24.01 -6.19 22.48
N PRO A 47 24.46 -4.96 22.74
CA PRO A 47 24.48 -3.92 21.72
C PRO A 47 25.40 -4.32 20.55
N ASN A 48 24.80 -4.52 19.38
CA ASN A 48 25.49 -4.87 18.14
C ASN A 48 25.35 -3.71 17.14
N PRO A 49 26.44 -3.18 16.57
CA PRO A 49 26.38 -2.10 15.57
C PRO A 49 25.59 -2.47 14.31
N LEU A 50 25.45 -3.76 13.98
CA LEU A 50 24.58 -4.22 12.90
C LEU A 50 23.10 -4.05 13.23
N ALA A 51 22.71 -4.15 14.51
CA ALA A 51 21.32 -3.97 14.92
C ALA A 51 20.84 -2.53 14.69
N ALA A 52 21.70 -1.53 14.97
CA ALA A 52 21.39 -0.14 14.70
C ALA A 52 21.21 0.12 13.19
N GLN A 53 22.04 -0.48 12.34
CA GLN A 53 21.90 -0.39 10.88
C GLN A 53 20.61 -1.07 10.39
N THR A 54 20.29 -2.26 10.92
CA THR A 54 19.05 -2.96 10.57
C THR A 54 17.81 -2.15 10.98
N LEU A 55 17.79 -1.59 12.19
CA LEU A 55 16.67 -0.76 12.65
C LEU A 55 16.52 0.52 11.80
N ALA A 56 17.62 1.15 11.39
CA ALA A 56 17.59 2.28 10.47
C ALA A 56 16.99 1.88 9.11
N ALA A 57 17.43 0.76 8.53
CA ALA A 57 16.90 0.24 7.27
C ALA A 57 15.41 -0.12 7.36
N VAL A 58 14.96 -0.66 8.50
CA VAL A 58 13.53 -0.93 8.76
C VAL A 58 12.74 0.37 8.80
N SER A 59 13.25 1.40 9.48
CA SER A 59 12.61 2.72 9.52
C SER A 59 12.52 3.37 8.13
N GLU A 60 13.58 3.27 7.31
CA GLU A 60 13.56 3.74 5.92
C GLU A 60 12.52 2.98 5.08
N ALA A 61 12.42 1.66 5.25
CA ALA A 61 11.42 0.85 4.56
C ALA A 61 9.99 1.22 4.97
N GLN A 62 9.73 1.46 6.27
CA GLN A 62 8.43 1.94 6.75
C GLN A 62 8.07 3.31 6.17
N GLN A 63 9.03 4.23 6.07
CA GLN A 63 8.81 5.54 5.43
C GLN A 63 8.49 5.37 3.94
N ALA A 64 9.23 4.53 3.21
CA ALA A 64 8.96 4.26 1.80
C ALA A 64 7.57 3.64 1.58
N ILE A 65 7.11 2.79 2.49
CA ILE A 65 5.74 2.26 2.48
C ILE A 65 4.71 3.38 2.67
N ALA A 66 4.92 4.27 3.64
CA ALA A 66 4.03 5.41 3.89
C ALA A 66 3.90 6.33 2.66
N ASP A 67 5.04 6.68 2.04
CA ASP A 67 5.08 7.50 0.82
C ASP A 67 4.33 6.81 -0.32
N ARG A 68 4.50 5.49 -0.47
CA ARG A 68 3.82 4.72 -1.51
C ARG A 68 2.32 4.60 -1.26
N HIS A 69 1.90 4.51 0.00
CA HIS A 69 0.50 4.51 0.39
C HIS A 69 -0.17 5.85 0.01
N GLN A 70 0.49 6.99 0.29
CA GLN A 70 0.00 8.32 -0.11
C GLN A 70 -0.08 8.47 -1.64
N GLY A 71 0.90 7.93 -2.38
CA GLY A 71 0.88 7.90 -3.84
C GLY A 71 -0.30 7.08 -4.40
N LEU A 72 -0.59 5.92 -3.81
CA LEU A 72 -1.72 5.08 -4.18
C LEU A 72 -3.06 5.74 -3.87
N GLU A 73 -3.18 6.46 -2.74
CA GLU A 73 -4.37 7.24 -2.41
C GLU A 73 -4.64 8.34 -3.44
N SER A 74 -3.58 9.06 -3.84
CA SER A 74 -3.67 10.07 -4.90
C SER A 74 -4.12 9.46 -6.24
N ALA A 75 -3.60 8.27 -6.58
CA ALA A 75 -4.00 7.54 -7.79
C ALA A 75 -5.46 7.07 -7.71
N THR A 76 -5.92 6.57 -6.56
CA THR A 76 -7.34 6.23 -6.33
C THR A 76 -8.23 7.43 -6.59
N ASN A 77 -7.92 8.58 -5.98
CA ASN A 77 -8.71 9.80 -6.13
C ASN A 77 -8.77 10.26 -7.60
N ALA A 78 -7.66 10.18 -8.33
CA ALA A 78 -7.62 10.53 -9.75
C ALA A 78 -8.49 9.61 -10.61
N VAL A 79 -8.43 8.30 -10.39
CA VAL A 79 -9.23 7.32 -11.15
C VAL A 79 -10.72 7.45 -10.80
N GLN A 80 -11.07 7.65 -9.53
CA GLN A 80 -12.45 7.89 -9.10
C GLN A 80 -13.00 9.18 -9.70
N GLY A 81 -12.24 10.27 -9.70
CA GLY A 81 -12.63 11.53 -10.33
C GLY A 81 -12.86 11.39 -11.83
N TYR A 82 -12.01 10.61 -12.52
CA TYR A 82 -12.18 10.33 -13.94
C TYR A 82 -13.44 9.48 -14.21
N LEU A 83 -13.70 8.43 -13.41
CA LEU A 83 -14.94 7.63 -13.51
C LEU A 83 -16.20 8.47 -13.29
N GLN A 84 -16.19 9.36 -12.30
CA GLN A 84 -17.30 10.29 -12.04
C GLN A 84 -17.53 11.24 -13.23
N GLY A 85 -16.45 11.76 -13.82
CA GLY A 85 -16.54 12.59 -15.03
C GLY A 85 -17.14 11.87 -16.25
N LEU A 86 -17.01 10.54 -16.30
CA LEU A 86 -17.66 9.70 -17.31
C LEU A 86 -19.10 9.29 -16.97
N GLY A 87 -19.62 9.69 -15.80
CA GLY A 87 -20.92 9.25 -15.29
C GLY A 87 -20.95 7.78 -14.85
N ALA A 88 -19.78 7.18 -14.62
CA ALA A 88 -19.63 5.80 -14.17
C ALA A 88 -19.55 5.72 -12.64
N ASP A 89 -19.98 4.58 -12.09
CA ASP A 89 -19.82 4.31 -10.66
C ASP A 89 -18.33 4.26 -10.31
N SER A 90 -17.94 4.94 -9.22
CA SER A 90 -16.54 5.06 -8.77
C SER A 90 -16.23 4.20 -7.54
N THR A 91 -17.22 3.47 -7.03
CA THR A 91 -17.06 2.49 -5.96
C THR A 91 -16.50 1.20 -6.56
N ALA A 92 -15.17 1.12 -6.67
CA ALA A 92 -14.55 -0.17 -6.90
C ALA A 92 -14.80 -1.03 -5.66
N ALA A 93 -15.41 -2.20 -5.87
CA ALA A 93 -15.65 -3.20 -4.84
C ALA A 93 -14.42 -3.33 -3.95
N SER A 94 -14.59 -3.03 -2.66
CA SER A 94 -13.59 -3.27 -1.62
C SER A 94 -13.00 -4.67 -1.81
N PRO A 95 -11.68 -4.86 -1.63
CA PRO A 95 -11.14 -6.21 -1.60
C PRO A 95 -11.88 -7.01 -0.52
N PRO A 96 -12.16 -8.32 -0.73
CA PRO A 96 -12.74 -9.14 0.30
C PRO A 96 -11.88 -9.03 1.55
N GLN A 97 -12.47 -8.58 2.65
CA GLN A 97 -11.88 -8.76 3.98
C GLN A 97 -11.90 -10.27 4.23
N GLY A 98 -10.79 -10.93 3.91
CA GLY A 98 -10.56 -12.33 4.27
C GLY A 98 -10.19 -12.42 5.74
N ASN A 99 -11.02 -13.13 6.52
CA ASN A 99 -10.77 -13.51 7.91
C ASN A 99 -9.49 -14.34 8.08
#